data_AF-A0A948DJY7-F1
#
_entry.id   AF-A0A948DJY7-F1
#
_cell.length_a   1.000
_cell.length_b   1.000
_cell.length_c   1.000
_cell.angle_alpha   90.00
_cell.angle_beta   90.00
_cell.angle_gamma   90.00
#
_symmetry.space_group_name_H-M   'P 1'
#
loop_
_entity.id
_entity.type
_entity.pdbx_description
1 polymer ?
#
loop_
_entity_poly.entity_id
_entity_poly.type
_entity_poly.pdbx_seq_one_letter_code
_entity_poly.pdbx_strand_id
1 'polypeptide(L)'
;MLLSESWAGLFREHILAALPVHKLARFFTEDFGRPTKELYAALGSLLLQQMHDLTDEETVSQFSFNIQWHYALDIPGESDESKYLSPKTLWKLRHLVTKEKLDVELFNQTTETLAKAFHVDTTKQRLDSVHIRSNMRRLGRIGIFSQSIHTFLINLKRRHTEIFETIEKELVDRYLTEKAMSCFSLVKPSESGKTLAMVARDLFALVRRFREQEEVKSLHSYNTLLRVLKDQCSVTEEQDDQPVAVEVKPPKEVSSDSLQNPSDPDAGYSGHKGQGYQAQVMETYCDSDDESIRAKTLNLITHVAVESACIGDVHALIPALDSTKERELAPTELLADSLYGSDDNCERAREMGVDVITPAMGTPKENTLSLSDFQQSEKGI
;
A
#
# COMPACT_ATOMS: atom_id res chain seq x y z
N MET A 1 -33.35 7.47 21.35
CA MET A 1 -33.44 5.98 21.42
C MET A 1 -32.02 5.49 21.64
N LEU A 2 -31.78 4.45 22.45
CA LEU A 2 -30.40 3.99 22.74
C LEU A 2 -29.53 3.75 21.48
N LEU A 3 -30.13 3.28 20.38
CA LEU A 3 -29.44 3.09 19.11
C LEU A 3 -29.06 4.41 18.41
N SER A 4 -29.94 5.41 18.44
CA SER A 4 -29.69 6.72 17.81
C SER A 4 -28.61 7.52 18.55
N GLU A 5 -28.43 7.27 19.84
CA GLU A 5 -27.39 7.90 20.67
C GLU A 5 -26.06 7.12 20.66
N SER A 6 -26.00 5.99 19.94
CA SER A 6 -24.80 5.16 19.82
C SER A 6 -24.03 5.45 18.52
N TRP A 7 -22.86 4.82 18.34
CA TRP A 7 -22.10 4.87 17.10
C TRP A 7 -22.95 4.52 15.86
N ALA A 8 -23.96 3.66 16.03
CA ALA A 8 -24.84 3.23 14.95
C ALA A 8 -25.73 4.37 14.45
N GLY A 9 -26.17 5.28 15.34
CA GLY A 9 -26.90 6.48 14.97
C GLY A 9 -26.04 7.43 14.16
N LEU A 10 -24.84 7.74 14.66
CA LEU A 10 -23.85 8.57 13.94
C LEU A 10 -23.54 8.00 12.55
N PHE A 11 -23.30 6.69 12.47
CA PHE A 11 -23.02 6.03 11.19
C PHE A 11 -24.18 6.16 10.21
N ARG A 12 -25.41 5.86 10.66
CA ARG A 12 -26.61 5.94 9.82
C ARG A 12 -26.88 7.37 9.34
N GLU A 13 -26.79 8.34 10.24
CA GLU A 13 -27.17 9.74 9.98
C GLU A 13 -26.14 10.46 9.11
N HIS A 14 -24.85 10.26 9.38
CA HIS A 14 -23.79 11.00 8.70
C HIS A 14 -23.07 10.17 7.63
N ILE A 15 -22.69 8.93 7.93
CA ILE A 15 -21.75 8.17 7.08
C ILE A 15 -22.47 7.40 5.98
N LEU A 16 -23.54 6.69 6.29
CA LEU A 16 -24.21 5.78 5.36
C LEU A 16 -24.65 6.52 4.10
N ALA A 17 -25.35 7.65 4.24
CA ALA A 17 -25.83 8.45 3.12
C ALA A 17 -24.70 9.06 2.29
N ALA A 18 -23.52 9.28 2.88
CA ALA A 18 -22.37 9.82 2.18
C ALA A 18 -21.71 8.77 1.28
N LEU A 19 -21.85 7.46 1.52
CA LEU A 19 -21.10 6.45 0.78
C LEU A 19 -21.26 6.56 -0.75
N PRO A 20 -20.16 6.41 -1.53
CA PRO A 20 -20.15 6.62 -2.98
C PRO A 20 -20.74 5.42 -3.74
N VAL A 21 -21.94 4.98 -3.38
CA VAL A 21 -22.62 3.78 -3.91
C VAL A 21 -22.74 3.82 -5.43
N HIS A 22 -22.96 4.99 -6.04
CA HIS A 22 -23.04 5.15 -7.48
C HIS A 22 -21.75 4.71 -8.22
N LYS A 23 -20.57 4.83 -7.57
CA LYS A 23 -19.31 4.34 -8.15
C LYS A 23 -19.23 2.81 -8.11
N LEU A 24 -19.82 2.18 -7.09
CA LEU A 24 -19.90 0.73 -7.00
C LEU A 24 -21.00 0.16 -7.93
N ALA A 25 -22.13 0.84 -8.06
CA ALA A 25 -23.28 0.40 -8.83
C ALA A 25 -22.96 0.12 -10.31
N ARG A 26 -21.99 0.82 -10.91
CA ARG A 26 -21.56 0.63 -12.31
C ARG A 26 -21.06 -0.80 -12.64
N PHE A 27 -20.69 -1.58 -11.63
CA PHE A 27 -20.21 -2.94 -11.78
C PHE A 27 -21.33 -3.99 -11.72
N PHE A 28 -22.57 -3.55 -11.52
CA PHE A 28 -23.75 -4.39 -11.45
C PHE A 28 -24.72 -4.01 -12.57
N THR A 29 -25.48 -5.01 -13.03
CA THR A 29 -26.50 -4.86 -14.06
C THR A 29 -27.87 -5.14 -13.46
N GLU A 30 -28.89 -4.38 -13.87
CA GLU A 30 -30.25 -4.52 -13.34
C GLU A 30 -30.88 -5.88 -13.69
N ASP A 31 -30.67 -6.36 -14.92
CA ASP A 31 -31.46 -7.46 -15.49
C ASP A 31 -30.71 -8.80 -15.59
N PHE A 32 -29.45 -8.87 -15.15
CA PHE A 32 -28.62 -10.06 -15.37
C PHE A 32 -27.85 -10.50 -14.13
N GLY A 33 -27.96 -11.80 -13.83
CA GLY A 33 -27.26 -12.46 -12.73
C GLY A 33 -28.07 -12.52 -11.44
N ARG A 34 -27.38 -12.87 -10.33
CA ARG A 34 -27.98 -12.89 -9.00
C ARG A 34 -28.02 -11.46 -8.45
N PRO A 35 -29.14 -11.00 -7.85
CA PRO A 35 -29.21 -9.70 -7.20
C PRO A 35 -28.07 -9.50 -6.20
N THR A 36 -27.48 -8.31 -6.23
CA THR A 36 -26.50 -7.89 -5.23
C THR A 36 -27.19 -7.59 -3.90
N LYS A 37 -26.41 -7.52 -2.82
CA LYS A 37 -26.91 -6.95 -1.56
C LYS A 37 -27.14 -5.45 -1.74
N GLU A 38 -28.02 -4.89 -0.93
CA GLU A 38 -28.22 -3.44 -0.89
C GLU A 38 -26.86 -2.77 -0.72
N LEU A 39 -26.56 -1.82 -1.63
CA LEU A 39 -25.19 -1.36 -1.87
C LEU A 39 -24.68 -0.46 -0.76
N TYR A 40 -25.55 0.31 -0.09
CA TYR A 40 -25.19 1.08 1.09
C TYR A 40 -24.81 0.15 2.25
N ALA A 41 -25.61 -0.88 2.53
CA ALA A 41 -25.31 -1.88 3.54
C ALA A 41 -24.03 -2.66 3.20
N ALA A 42 -23.82 -2.96 1.92
CA ALA A 42 -22.61 -3.64 1.44
C ALA A 42 -21.34 -2.81 1.66
N LEU A 43 -21.31 -1.55 1.21
CA LEU A 43 -20.16 -0.66 1.45
C LEU A 43 -19.97 -0.34 2.93
N GLY A 44 -21.07 -0.08 3.64
CA GLY A 44 -21.03 0.20 5.06
C GLY A 44 -20.50 -0.99 5.86
N SER A 45 -20.80 -2.23 5.46
CA SER A 45 -20.23 -3.43 6.09
C SER A 45 -18.70 -3.50 6.01
N LEU A 46 -18.10 -3.00 4.91
CA LEU A 46 -16.64 -2.94 4.76
C LEU A 46 -16.03 -1.92 5.73
N LEU A 47 -16.67 -0.75 5.89
CA LEU A 47 -16.22 0.26 6.86
C LEU A 47 -16.35 -0.23 8.29
N LEU A 48 -17.50 -0.80 8.65
CA LEU A 48 -17.75 -1.33 9.98
C LEU A 48 -16.83 -2.50 10.33
N GLN A 49 -16.47 -3.32 9.34
CA GLN A 49 -15.46 -4.37 9.52
C GLN A 49 -14.11 -3.78 9.98
N GLN A 50 -13.63 -2.71 9.32
CA GLN A 50 -12.36 -2.08 9.69
C GLN A 50 -12.46 -1.33 11.01
N MET A 51 -13.57 -0.60 11.23
CA MET A 51 -13.82 0.17 12.44
C MET A 51 -13.83 -0.70 13.71
N HIS A 52 -14.29 -1.95 13.60
CA HIS A 52 -14.37 -2.90 14.70
C HIS A 52 -13.26 -3.97 14.70
N ASP A 53 -12.30 -3.89 13.78
CA ASP A 53 -11.21 -4.87 13.62
C ASP A 53 -11.70 -6.34 13.56
N LEU A 54 -12.66 -6.60 12.66
CA LEU A 54 -13.33 -7.89 12.58
C LEU A 54 -12.80 -8.79 11.46
N THR A 55 -12.73 -10.09 11.73
CA THR A 55 -12.56 -11.12 10.70
C THR A 55 -13.75 -11.18 9.74
N ASP A 56 -13.60 -11.89 8.62
CA ASP A 56 -14.68 -12.07 7.64
C ASP A 56 -15.86 -12.83 8.26
N GLU A 57 -15.58 -13.88 9.05
CA GLU A 57 -16.59 -14.65 9.76
C GLU A 57 -17.33 -13.82 10.81
N GLU A 58 -16.61 -13.01 11.59
CA GLU A 58 -17.21 -12.10 12.58
C GLU A 58 -18.05 -11.03 11.90
N THR A 59 -17.57 -10.44 10.80
CA THR A 59 -18.31 -9.43 10.03
C THR A 59 -19.64 -10.01 9.53
N VAL A 60 -19.61 -11.23 8.98
CA VAL A 60 -20.83 -11.92 8.54
C VAL A 60 -21.78 -12.16 9.71
N SER A 61 -21.25 -12.55 10.88
CA SER A 61 -22.04 -12.75 12.09
C SER A 61 -22.68 -11.44 12.58
N GLN A 62 -21.91 -10.36 12.65
CA GLN A 62 -22.39 -9.03 13.05
C GLN A 62 -23.47 -8.52 12.09
N PHE A 63 -23.22 -8.59 10.78
CA PHE A 63 -24.19 -8.22 9.76
C PHE A 63 -25.48 -9.06 9.86
N SER A 64 -25.38 -10.34 10.23
CA SER A 64 -26.54 -11.25 10.35
C SER A 64 -27.37 -11.04 11.59
N PHE A 65 -26.74 -10.79 12.75
CA PHE A 65 -27.41 -10.92 14.03
C PHE A 65 -27.37 -9.66 14.91
N ASN A 66 -26.53 -8.67 14.59
CA ASN A 66 -26.38 -7.49 15.45
C ASN A 66 -27.36 -6.37 15.07
N ILE A 67 -28.27 -6.06 15.99
CA ILE A 67 -29.27 -4.99 15.82
C ILE A 67 -28.64 -3.60 15.63
N GLN A 68 -27.46 -3.33 16.20
CA GLN A 68 -26.74 -2.07 15.97
C GLN A 68 -26.27 -1.98 14.52
N TRP A 69 -25.81 -3.08 13.92
CA TRP A 69 -25.44 -3.13 12.50
C TRP A 69 -26.65 -2.98 11.59
N HIS A 70 -27.76 -3.66 11.89
CA HIS A 70 -29.01 -3.53 11.13
C HIS A 70 -29.52 -2.09 11.15
N TYR A 71 -29.43 -1.43 12.31
CA TYR A 71 -29.79 -0.03 12.47
C TYR A 71 -28.82 0.91 11.74
N ALA A 72 -27.51 0.72 11.88
CA ALA A 72 -26.48 1.55 11.27
C ALA A 72 -26.53 1.51 9.73
N LEU A 73 -26.76 0.33 9.17
CA LEU A 73 -26.75 0.06 7.73
C LEU A 73 -28.12 0.21 7.07
N ASP A 74 -29.14 0.59 7.85
CA ASP A 74 -30.53 0.71 7.42
C ASP A 74 -31.05 -0.51 6.64
N ILE A 75 -30.75 -1.71 7.15
CA ILE A 75 -31.11 -2.96 6.46
C ILE A 75 -32.63 -3.15 6.51
N PRO A 76 -33.32 -3.24 5.35
CA PRO A 76 -34.76 -3.40 5.33
C PRO A 76 -35.16 -4.84 5.63
N GLY A 77 -36.14 -5.04 6.51
CA GLY A 77 -36.79 -6.33 6.72
C GLY A 77 -35.99 -7.34 7.55
N GLU A 78 -36.63 -8.48 7.83
CA GLU A 78 -36.14 -9.52 8.77
C GLU A 78 -35.72 -10.83 8.08
N SER A 79 -35.72 -10.87 6.75
CA SER A 79 -35.38 -12.08 6.00
C SER A 79 -33.88 -12.34 5.97
N ASP A 80 -33.50 -13.62 5.84
CA ASP A 80 -32.11 -14.01 5.55
C ASP A 80 -31.59 -13.33 4.27
N GLU A 81 -32.45 -13.10 3.29
CA GLU A 81 -32.07 -12.37 2.08
C GLU A 81 -31.61 -10.93 2.37
N SER A 82 -32.14 -10.30 3.41
CA SER A 82 -31.74 -8.93 3.77
C SER A 82 -30.58 -8.92 4.75
N LYS A 83 -30.62 -9.82 5.74
CA LYS A 83 -29.69 -9.82 6.88
C LYS A 83 -28.47 -10.70 6.71
N TYR A 84 -28.42 -11.65 5.77
CA TYR A 84 -27.24 -12.50 5.60
C TYR A 84 -26.30 -11.98 4.51
N LEU A 85 -25.00 -11.88 4.80
CA LEU A 85 -23.94 -11.66 3.82
C LEU A 85 -23.01 -12.88 3.82
N SER A 86 -22.64 -13.42 2.67
CA SER A 86 -21.67 -14.54 2.64
C SER A 86 -20.23 -14.04 2.61
N PRO A 87 -19.24 -14.77 3.19
CA PRO A 87 -17.84 -14.35 3.19
C PRO A 87 -17.28 -14.09 1.79
N LYS A 88 -17.68 -14.91 0.80
CA LYS A 88 -17.29 -14.73 -0.60
C LYS A 88 -17.80 -13.42 -1.20
N THR A 89 -18.95 -12.93 -0.75
CA THR A 89 -19.50 -11.64 -1.21
C THR A 89 -18.70 -10.49 -0.62
N LEU A 90 -18.43 -10.54 0.70
CA LEU A 90 -17.59 -9.57 1.38
C LEU A 90 -16.20 -9.46 0.73
N TRP A 91 -15.54 -10.60 0.47
CA TRP A 91 -14.24 -10.64 -0.20
C TRP A 91 -14.28 -10.02 -1.61
N LYS A 92 -15.30 -10.35 -2.42
CA LYS A 92 -15.45 -9.79 -3.77
C LYS A 92 -15.65 -8.28 -3.74
N LEU A 93 -16.46 -7.78 -2.80
CA LEU A 93 -16.69 -6.35 -2.62
C LEU A 93 -15.40 -5.64 -2.21
N ARG A 94 -14.67 -6.17 -1.23
CA ARG A 94 -13.36 -5.62 -0.82
C ARG A 94 -12.39 -5.58 -2.00
N HIS A 95 -12.28 -6.68 -2.74
CA HIS A 95 -11.40 -6.75 -3.92
C HIS A 95 -11.77 -5.70 -4.98
N LEU A 96 -13.07 -5.52 -5.24
CA LEU A 96 -13.56 -4.51 -6.19
C LEU A 96 -13.26 -3.09 -5.71
N VAL A 97 -13.52 -2.79 -4.43
CA VAL A 97 -13.25 -1.49 -3.80
C VAL A 97 -11.76 -1.13 -3.92
N THR A 98 -10.86 -2.04 -3.56
CA THR A 98 -9.41 -1.79 -3.66
C THR A 98 -8.94 -1.67 -5.11
N LYS A 99 -9.41 -2.55 -6.01
CA LYS A 99 -9.01 -2.53 -7.42
C LYS A 99 -9.36 -1.22 -8.10
N GLU A 100 -10.52 -0.66 -7.78
CA GLU A 100 -11.04 0.57 -8.36
C GLU A 100 -10.68 1.82 -7.53
N LYS A 101 -9.80 1.67 -6.52
CA LYS A 101 -9.34 2.73 -5.60
C LYS A 101 -10.48 3.47 -4.89
N LEU A 102 -11.58 2.78 -4.62
CA LEU A 102 -12.73 3.32 -3.90
C LEU A 102 -12.48 3.39 -2.39
N ASP A 103 -11.50 2.66 -1.88
CA ASP A 103 -11.03 2.74 -0.49
C ASP A 103 -10.52 4.15 -0.13
N VAL A 104 -9.72 4.76 -1.01
CA VAL A 104 -9.23 6.13 -0.83
C VAL A 104 -10.39 7.13 -0.81
N GLU A 105 -11.35 6.96 -1.73
CA GLU A 105 -12.55 7.80 -1.78
C GLU A 105 -13.38 7.65 -0.50
N LEU A 106 -13.63 6.42 -0.06
CA LEU A 106 -14.39 6.11 1.15
C LEU A 106 -13.75 6.79 2.37
N PHE A 107 -12.42 6.71 2.49
CA PHE A 107 -11.68 7.39 3.55
C PHE A 107 -11.85 8.91 3.49
N ASN A 108 -11.60 9.51 2.32
CA ASN A 108 -11.68 10.96 2.13
C ASN A 108 -13.08 11.49 2.44
N GLN A 109 -14.10 10.85 1.86
CA GLN A 109 -15.48 11.29 2.01
C GLN A 109 -15.99 11.13 3.45
N THR A 110 -15.62 10.03 4.13
CA THR A 110 -15.93 9.83 5.55
C THR A 110 -15.29 10.91 6.41
N THR A 111 -14.01 11.21 6.16
CA THR A 111 -13.25 12.24 6.88
C THR A 111 -13.85 13.63 6.68
N GLU A 112 -14.16 14.02 5.45
CA GLU A 112 -14.81 15.30 5.15
C GLU A 112 -16.18 15.43 5.83
N THR A 113 -16.96 14.35 5.81
CA THR A 113 -18.28 14.30 6.43
C THR A 113 -18.17 14.52 7.94
N LEU A 114 -17.23 13.83 8.59
CA LEU A 114 -16.97 13.97 10.03
C LEU A 114 -16.42 15.36 10.36
N ALA A 115 -15.47 15.88 9.59
CA ALA A 115 -14.91 17.20 9.81
C ALA A 115 -16.01 18.29 9.79
N LYS A 116 -16.93 18.20 8.82
CA LYS A 116 -18.07 19.11 8.69
C LYS A 116 -19.09 18.92 9.82
N ALA A 117 -19.45 17.68 10.14
CA ALA A 117 -20.46 17.39 11.17
C ALA A 117 -20.01 17.79 12.58
N PHE A 118 -18.72 17.66 12.89
CA PHE A 118 -18.16 17.95 14.20
C PHE A 118 -17.44 19.31 14.29
N HIS A 119 -17.46 20.10 13.21
CA HIS A 119 -16.76 21.39 13.12
C HIS A 119 -15.29 21.29 13.56
N VAL A 120 -14.59 20.28 13.05
CA VAL A 120 -13.20 20.00 13.43
C VAL A 120 -12.30 21.14 12.98
N ASP A 121 -11.46 21.63 13.90
CA ASP A 121 -10.42 22.60 13.58
C ASP A 121 -9.29 21.91 12.81
N THR A 122 -9.11 22.29 11.56
CA THR A 122 -8.05 21.76 10.67
C THR A 122 -6.83 22.67 10.58
N THR A 123 -6.81 23.80 11.30
CA THR A 123 -5.74 24.82 11.19
C THR A 123 -4.38 24.29 11.60
N LYS A 124 -4.34 23.42 12.61
CA LYS A 124 -3.12 22.77 13.12
C LYS A 124 -3.13 21.30 12.81
N GLN A 125 -2.13 20.85 12.05
CA GLN A 125 -1.97 19.45 11.69
C GLN A 125 -0.53 19.00 11.88
N ARG A 126 -0.32 17.69 11.99
CA ARG A 126 1.01 17.09 11.99
C ARG A 126 1.09 15.97 10.97
N LEU A 127 2.26 15.84 10.34
CA LEU A 127 2.56 14.80 9.36
C LEU A 127 3.70 13.91 9.88
N ASP A 128 3.47 12.60 9.88
CA ASP A 128 4.49 11.62 10.24
C ASP A 128 4.39 10.36 9.34
N SER A 129 5.48 9.60 9.26
CA SER A 129 5.55 8.35 8.49
C SER A 129 5.71 7.13 9.38
N VAL A 130 4.87 6.12 9.13
CA VAL A 130 4.94 4.82 9.81
C VAL A 130 5.42 3.76 8.83
N HIS A 131 6.49 3.04 9.19
CA HIS A 131 6.97 1.92 8.37
C HIS A 131 6.05 0.71 8.50
N ILE A 132 5.46 0.28 7.39
CA ILE A 132 4.60 -0.89 7.32
C ILE A 132 5.37 -2.03 6.65
N ARG A 133 5.35 -3.20 7.29
CA ARG A 133 5.98 -4.40 6.74
C ARG A 133 4.91 -5.31 6.16
N SER A 134 5.11 -5.72 4.92
CA SER A 134 4.32 -6.80 4.33
C SER A 134 4.50 -8.08 5.16
N ASN A 135 3.40 -8.78 5.43
CA ASN A 135 3.42 -10.06 6.12
C ASN A 135 3.90 -11.18 5.17
N MET A 136 5.18 -11.13 4.83
CA MET A 136 5.80 -12.06 3.89
C MET A 136 7.11 -12.62 4.42
N ARG A 137 7.48 -13.78 3.88
CA ARG A 137 8.82 -14.35 4.08
C ARG A 137 9.88 -13.40 3.51
N ARG A 138 10.94 -13.14 4.28
CA ARG A 138 12.12 -12.42 3.77
C ARG A 138 12.93 -13.32 2.85
N LEU A 139 13.18 -12.86 1.63
CA LEU A 139 13.95 -13.58 0.62
C LEU A 139 15.30 -12.90 0.42
N GLY A 140 16.37 -13.69 0.42
CA GLY A 140 17.65 -13.27 -0.14
C GLY A 140 17.62 -13.35 -1.67
N ARG A 141 18.66 -12.85 -2.35
CA ARG A 141 18.72 -12.80 -3.82
C ARG A 141 18.42 -14.15 -4.48
N ILE A 142 19.07 -15.23 -4.06
CA ILE A 142 18.81 -16.58 -4.60
C ILE A 142 17.31 -16.94 -4.48
N GLY A 143 16.69 -16.61 -3.34
CA GLY A 143 15.27 -16.85 -3.09
C GLY A 143 14.36 -16.02 -4.01
N ILE A 144 14.71 -14.76 -4.29
CA ILE A 144 13.96 -13.91 -5.23
C ILE A 144 13.96 -14.55 -6.63
N PHE A 145 15.13 -14.95 -7.12
CA PHE A 145 15.25 -15.63 -8.43
C PHE A 145 14.50 -16.95 -8.46
N SER A 146 14.77 -17.85 -7.51
CA SER A 146 14.16 -19.19 -7.51
C SER A 146 12.65 -19.14 -7.32
N GLN A 147 12.14 -18.27 -6.44
CA GLN A 147 10.70 -18.12 -6.23
C GLN A 147 10.00 -17.53 -7.47
N SER A 148 10.65 -16.60 -8.17
CA SER A 148 10.11 -16.04 -9.42
C SER A 148 10.03 -17.10 -10.51
N ILE A 149 11.10 -17.88 -10.70
CA ILE A 149 11.12 -19.00 -11.66
C ILE A 149 10.05 -20.03 -11.31
N HIS A 150 9.98 -20.47 -10.05
CA HIS A 150 8.98 -21.43 -9.57
C HIS A 150 7.55 -20.95 -9.86
N THR A 151 7.25 -19.70 -9.51
CA THR A 151 5.93 -19.10 -9.72
C THR A 151 5.58 -19.01 -11.22
N PHE A 152 6.56 -18.66 -12.06
CA PHE A 152 6.39 -18.66 -13.51
C PHE A 152 6.08 -20.07 -14.05
N LEU A 153 6.85 -21.09 -13.66
CA LEU A 153 6.65 -22.46 -14.13
C LEU A 153 5.28 -23.03 -13.72
N ILE A 154 4.82 -22.77 -12.49
CA ILE A 154 3.47 -23.16 -12.04
C ILE A 154 2.40 -22.50 -12.88
N ASN A 155 2.51 -21.19 -13.11
CA ASN A 155 1.53 -20.45 -13.90
C ASN A 155 1.50 -20.89 -15.36
N LEU A 156 2.68 -21.11 -15.95
CA LEU A 156 2.82 -21.61 -17.31
C LEU A 156 2.22 -23.00 -17.46
N LYS A 157 2.54 -23.94 -16.55
CA LYS A 157 1.96 -25.29 -16.55
C LYS A 157 0.43 -25.27 -16.47
N ARG A 158 -0.12 -24.36 -15.65
CA ARG A 158 -1.57 -24.23 -15.42
C ARG A 158 -2.31 -23.62 -16.60
N ARG A 159 -1.71 -22.68 -17.34
CA ARG A 159 -2.39 -21.92 -18.41
C ARG A 159 -2.02 -22.37 -19.82
N HIS A 160 -0.78 -22.82 -20.03
CA HIS A 160 -0.21 -23.17 -21.33
C HIS A 160 0.62 -24.47 -21.21
N THR A 161 -0.05 -25.59 -20.96
CA THR A 161 0.62 -26.89 -20.71
C THR A 161 1.50 -27.32 -21.88
N GLU A 162 1.06 -27.14 -23.13
CA GLU A 162 1.84 -27.49 -24.33
C GLU A 162 3.16 -26.71 -24.40
N ILE A 163 3.15 -25.41 -24.07
CA ILE A 163 4.35 -24.58 -24.03
C ILE A 163 5.28 -25.03 -22.90
N PHE A 164 4.71 -25.32 -21.73
CA PHE A 164 5.46 -25.79 -20.56
C PHE A 164 6.23 -27.08 -20.83
N GLU A 165 5.64 -28.03 -21.56
CA GLU A 165 6.28 -29.31 -21.92
C GLU A 165 7.52 -29.17 -22.81
N THR A 166 7.70 -28.01 -23.44
CA THR A 166 8.89 -27.73 -24.28
C THR A 166 10.13 -27.35 -23.47
N ILE A 167 9.99 -27.07 -22.16
CA ILE A 167 11.09 -26.64 -21.29
C ILE A 167 11.99 -27.83 -20.92
N GLU A 168 13.30 -27.60 -20.86
CA GLU A 168 14.28 -28.61 -20.42
C GLU A 168 13.92 -29.20 -19.05
N LYS A 169 13.92 -30.53 -18.98
CA LYS A 169 13.48 -31.27 -17.80
C LYS A 169 14.35 -30.96 -16.58
N GLU A 170 15.66 -30.80 -16.77
CA GLU A 170 16.60 -30.46 -15.70
C GLU A 170 16.30 -29.12 -15.05
N LEU A 171 15.83 -28.13 -15.82
CA LEU A 171 15.40 -26.83 -15.30
C LEU A 171 14.09 -26.98 -14.53
N VAL A 172 13.11 -27.68 -15.11
CA VAL A 172 11.80 -27.91 -14.46
C VAL A 172 11.97 -28.61 -13.11
N ASP A 173 12.76 -29.69 -13.06
CA ASP A 173 12.98 -30.48 -11.84
C ASP A 173 13.66 -29.66 -10.73
N ARG A 174 14.49 -28.67 -11.10
CA ARG A 174 15.20 -27.79 -10.16
C ARG A 174 14.31 -26.76 -9.46
N TYR A 175 13.21 -26.36 -10.09
CA TYR A 175 12.37 -25.26 -9.58
C TYR A 175 10.93 -25.65 -9.28
N LEU A 176 10.37 -26.71 -9.86
CA LEU A 176 8.92 -26.92 -9.82
C LEU A 176 8.39 -27.43 -8.47
N THR A 177 9.15 -28.26 -7.76
CA THR A 177 8.66 -28.92 -6.53
C THR A 177 9.09 -28.19 -5.26
N GLU A 178 8.31 -28.31 -4.18
CA GLU A 178 8.68 -27.75 -2.87
C GLU A 178 10.01 -28.29 -2.37
N LYS A 179 10.29 -29.59 -2.59
CA LYS A 179 11.56 -30.21 -2.24
C LYS A 179 12.72 -29.57 -3.00
N ALA A 180 12.58 -29.32 -4.30
CA ALA A 180 13.60 -28.64 -5.09
C ALA A 180 13.79 -27.18 -4.61
N MET A 181 12.70 -26.49 -4.29
CA MET A 181 12.74 -25.15 -3.72
C MET A 181 13.45 -25.10 -2.35
N SER A 182 13.32 -26.14 -1.53
CA SER A 182 14.02 -26.24 -0.24
C SER A 182 15.55 -26.22 -0.39
N CYS A 183 16.08 -26.74 -1.51
CA CYS A 183 17.53 -26.79 -1.75
C CYS A 183 18.15 -25.40 -1.81
N PHE A 184 17.43 -24.39 -2.29
CA PHE A 184 17.90 -23.00 -2.32
C PHE A 184 18.00 -22.36 -0.93
N SER A 185 17.30 -22.91 0.06
CA SER A 185 17.41 -22.45 1.47
C SER A 185 18.59 -23.09 2.20
N LEU A 186 19.20 -24.14 1.64
CA LEU A 186 20.31 -24.89 2.24
C LEU A 186 21.69 -24.52 1.66
N VAL A 187 21.75 -23.50 0.80
CA VAL A 187 22.98 -23.09 0.11
C VAL A 187 23.97 -22.52 1.12
N LYS A 188 25.20 -23.04 1.12
CA LYS A 188 26.26 -22.55 1.99
C LYS A 188 26.76 -21.18 1.52
N PRO A 189 27.22 -20.30 2.43
CA PRO A 189 27.80 -19.01 2.04
C PRO A 189 28.91 -19.11 0.99
N SER A 190 29.76 -20.15 1.06
CA SER A 190 30.84 -20.42 0.10
C SER A 190 30.36 -20.76 -1.32
N GLU A 191 29.12 -21.20 -1.47
CA GLU A 191 28.51 -21.61 -2.75
C GLU A 191 27.54 -20.56 -3.29
N SER A 192 27.17 -19.57 -2.46
CA SER A 192 26.16 -18.55 -2.74
C SER A 192 26.38 -17.83 -4.07
N GLY A 193 27.61 -17.40 -4.37
CA GLY A 193 27.94 -16.73 -5.63
C GLY A 193 27.73 -17.61 -6.87
N LYS A 194 28.14 -18.89 -6.80
CA LYS A 194 27.96 -19.85 -7.89
C LYS A 194 26.48 -20.15 -8.13
N THR A 195 25.73 -20.37 -7.04
CA THR A 195 24.29 -20.61 -7.12
C THR A 195 23.56 -19.38 -7.66
N LEU A 196 23.93 -18.18 -7.23
CA LEU A 196 23.33 -16.94 -7.69
C LEU A 196 23.55 -16.73 -9.20
N ALA A 197 24.76 -17.00 -9.71
CA ALA A 197 25.04 -16.97 -11.15
C ALA A 197 24.26 -18.04 -11.93
N MET A 198 24.09 -19.24 -11.35
CA MET A 198 23.27 -20.30 -11.97
C MET A 198 21.81 -19.88 -12.08
N VAL A 199 21.16 -19.45 -10.99
CA VAL A 199 19.74 -19.06 -11.02
C VAL A 199 19.50 -17.84 -11.91
N ALA A 200 20.47 -16.92 -12.02
CA ALA A 200 20.39 -15.79 -12.95
C ALA A 200 20.44 -16.23 -14.42
N ARG A 201 21.32 -17.19 -14.75
CA ARG A 201 21.37 -17.78 -16.11
C ARG A 201 20.09 -18.54 -16.45
N ASP A 202 19.55 -19.31 -15.52
CA ASP A 202 18.29 -20.05 -15.73
C ASP A 202 17.13 -19.07 -15.98
N LEU A 203 17.02 -18.01 -15.18
CA LEU A 203 16.01 -16.96 -15.36
C LEU A 203 16.16 -16.28 -16.73
N PHE A 204 17.39 -15.90 -17.09
CA PHE A 204 17.67 -15.27 -18.38
C PHE A 204 17.32 -16.19 -19.56
N ALA A 205 17.63 -17.49 -19.47
CA ALA A 205 17.27 -18.46 -20.49
C ALA A 205 15.76 -18.54 -20.70
N LEU A 206 14.96 -18.55 -19.62
CA LEU A 206 13.50 -18.52 -19.70
C LEU A 206 12.99 -17.21 -20.32
N VAL A 207 13.52 -16.07 -19.90
CA VAL A 207 13.16 -14.76 -20.47
C VAL A 207 13.43 -14.74 -21.97
N ARG A 208 14.65 -15.10 -22.38
CA ARG A 208 15.07 -15.10 -23.79
C ARG A 208 14.24 -16.06 -24.63
N ARG A 209 13.93 -17.25 -24.11
CA ARG A 209 13.15 -18.27 -24.81
C ARG A 209 11.75 -17.80 -25.17
N PHE A 210 11.09 -17.10 -24.25
CA PHE A 210 9.68 -16.71 -24.40
C PHE A 210 9.47 -15.27 -24.85
N ARG A 211 10.53 -14.55 -25.25
CA ARG A 211 10.48 -13.12 -25.60
C ARG A 211 9.57 -12.78 -26.78
N GLU A 212 9.33 -13.72 -27.69
CA GLU A 212 8.47 -13.56 -28.87
C GLU A 212 7.09 -14.23 -28.71
N GLN A 213 6.80 -14.85 -27.56
CA GLN A 213 5.54 -15.56 -27.34
C GLN A 213 4.54 -14.67 -26.59
N GLU A 214 3.61 -14.06 -27.33
CA GLU A 214 2.64 -13.10 -26.78
C GLU A 214 1.77 -13.68 -25.66
N GLU A 215 1.37 -14.95 -25.78
CA GLU A 215 0.59 -15.65 -24.76
C GLU A 215 1.34 -15.69 -23.42
N VAL A 216 2.66 -15.91 -23.45
CA VAL A 216 3.52 -15.96 -22.27
C VAL A 216 3.81 -14.56 -21.73
N LYS A 217 4.02 -13.58 -22.62
CA LYS A 217 4.25 -12.16 -22.24
C LYS A 217 3.07 -11.56 -21.46
N SER A 218 1.85 -12.01 -21.75
CA SER A 218 0.65 -11.59 -21.03
C SER A 218 0.61 -12.06 -19.56
N LEU A 219 1.44 -13.03 -19.18
CA LEU A 219 1.46 -13.56 -17.82
C LEU A 219 2.18 -12.59 -16.87
N HIS A 220 1.49 -12.21 -15.78
CA HIS A 220 2.10 -11.42 -14.71
C HIS A 220 3.39 -12.06 -14.19
N SER A 221 3.42 -13.39 -14.03
CA SER A 221 4.61 -14.12 -13.58
C SER A 221 5.80 -14.04 -14.55
N TYR A 222 5.56 -13.86 -15.86
CA TYR A 222 6.64 -13.61 -16.82
C TYR A 222 7.18 -12.17 -16.68
N ASN A 223 6.29 -11.20 -16.49
CA ASN A 223 6.68 -9.82 -16.19
C ASN A 223 7.47 -9.70 -14.88
N THR A 224 7.19 -10.56 -13.89
CA THR A 224 8.04 -10.68 -12.69
C THR A 224 9.46 -11.14 -13.03
N LEU A 225 9.64 -12.12 -13.93
CA LEU A 225 10.98 -12.53 -14.37
C LEU A 225 11.72 -11.37 -15.06
N LEU A 226 11.05 -10.66 -15.95
CA LEU A 226 11.61 -9.48 -16.62
C LEU A 226 12.06 -8.42 -15.60
N ARG A 227 11.25 -8.17 -14.56
CA ARG A 227 11.60 -7.24 -13.48
C ARG A 227 12.81 -7.71 -12.70
N VAL A 228 12.87 -8.98 -12.28
CA VAL A 228 14.05 -9.53 -11.59
C VAL A 228 15.31 -9.39 -12.44
N LEU A 229 15.22 -9.70 -13.74
CA LEU A 229 16.35 -9.57 -14.66
C LEU A 229 16.83 -8.11 -14.73
N LYS A 230 15.91 -7.15 -14.93
CA LYS A 230 16.22 -5.71 -14.97
C LYS A 230 16.86 -5.23 -13.68
N ASP A 231 16.29 -5.62 -12.54
CA ASP A 231 16.67 -5.10 -11.23
C ASP A 231 18.00 -5.70 -10.74
N GLN A 232 18.25 -6.98 -11.00
CA GLN A 232 19.32 -7.75 -10.37
C GLN A 232 20.47 -8.11 -11.31
N CYS A 233 20.32 -7.95 -12.63
CA CYS A 233 21.31 -8.36 -13.61
C CYS A 233 21.70 -7.25 -14.58
N SER A 234 22.90 -7.38 -15.14
CA SER A 234 23.39 -6.64 -16.30
C SER A 234 23.48 -7.63 -17.46
N VAL A 235 22.88 -7.28 -18.59
CA VAL A 235 22.93 -8.09 -19.82
C VAL A 235 23.89 -7.40 -20.77
N THR A 236 24.91 -8.13 -21.21
CA THR A 236 25.85 -7.64 -22.23
C THR A 236 25.25 -7.89 -23.61
N GLU A 237 25.15 -6.83 -24.43
CA GLU A 237 24.68 -6.95 -25.81
C GLU A 237 25.70 -7.69 -26.67
N GLU A 238 25.22 -8.30 -27.76
CA GLU A 238 26.04 -9.00 -28.73
C GLU A 238 26.96 -7.99 -29.43
N GLN A 239 28.25 -8.02 -29.09
CA GLN A 239 29.31 -7.35 -29.85
C GLN A 239 30.18 -8.44 -30.48
N ASP A 240 30.61 -8.21 -31.72
CA ASP A 240 31.35 -9.14 -32.58
C ASP A 240 32.24 -10.14 -31.79
N ASP A 241 31.92 -11.43 -31.94
CA ASP A 241 32.55 -12.61 -31.32
C ASP A 241 32.31 -12.90 -29.82
N GLN A 242 31.42 -12.19 -29.11
CA GLN A 242 31.04 -12.56 -27.73
C GLN A 242 29.55 -12.93 -27.58
N PRO A 243 29.22 -14.10 -27.00
CA PRO A 243 27.83 -14.48 -26.75
C PRO A 243 27.21 -13.59 -25.67
N VAL A 244 25.93 -13.26 -25.82
CA VAL A 244 25.12 -12.54 -24.81
C VAL A 244 25.28 -13.20 -23.44
N ALA A 245 25.91 -12.50 -22.50
CA ALA A 245 26.15 -12.96 -21.14
C ALA A 245 25.32 -12.17 -20.13
N VAL A 246 24.77 -12.89 -19.15
CA VAL A 246 24.07 -12.29 -18.00
C VAL A 246 24.98 -12.35 -16.78
N GLU A 247 25.22 -11.17 -16.19
CA GLU A 247 25.98 -11.04 -14.95
C GLU A 247 25.10 -10.46 -13.86
N VAL A 248 25.33 -10.90 -12.62
CA VAL A 248 24.55 -10.46 -11.47
C VAL A 248 25.16 -9.18 -10.93
N LYS A 249 24.34 -8.13 -10.80
CA LYS A 249 24.77 -6.83 -10.26
C LYS A 249 25.37 -6.97 -8.87
N PRO A 250 26.46 -6.26 -8.54
CA PRO A 250 26.92 -6.09 -7.17
C PRO A 250 25.81 -5.51 -6.27
N PRO A 251 25.78 -5.82 -4.96
CA PRO A 251 24.74 -5.31 -4.06
C PRO A 251 24.59 -3.78 -4.04
N LYS A 252 25.67 -3.03 -4.27
CA LYS A 252 25.68 -1.56 -4.28
C LYS A 252 25.01 -0.95 -5.52
N GLU A 253 24.86 -1.72 -6.59
CA GLU A 253 24.23 -1.28 -7.85
C GLU A 253 22.75 -1.66 -7.93
N VAL A 254 22.25 -2.39 -6.92
CA VAL A 254 20.85 -2.79 -6.83
C VAL A 254 20.07 -1.64 -6.19
N SER A 255 19.12 -1.09 -6.95
CA SER A 255 18.25 0.00 -6.48
C SER A 255 17.43 -0.40 -5.26
N SER A 256 17.11 0.56 -4.39
CA SER A 256 16.13 0.40 -3.30
C SER A 256 14.72 0.07 -3.80
N ASP A 257 14.41 0.43 -5.05
CA ASP A 257 13.15 0.10 -5.74
C ASP A 257 13.15 -1.29 -6.40
N SER A 258 14.26 -2.02 -6.29
CA SER A 258 14.33 -3.39 -6.82
C SER A 258 13.30 -4.30 -6.17
N LEU A 259 12.83 -5.30 -6.93
CA LEU A 259 11.91 -6.31 -6.43
C LEU A 259 12.46 -6.99 -5.17
N GLN A 260 11.79 -6.79 -4.02
CA GLN A 260 12.18 -7.41 -2.75
C GLN A 260 11.57 -8.80 -2.56
N ASN A 261 10.35 -9.01 -3.03
CA ASN A 261 9.67 -10.30 -2.97
C ASN A 261 8.66 -10.45 -4.13
N PRO A 262 8.66 -11.56 -4.89
CA PRO A 262 7.68 -11.81 -5.95
C PRO A 262 6.23 -11.87 -5.47
N SER A 263 5.97 -12.18 -4.19
CA SER A 263 4.63 -12.25 -3.63
C SER A 263 4.00 -10.88 -3.34
N ASP A 264 4.81 -9.82 -3.28
CA ASP A 264 4.37 -8.43 -3.09
C ASP A 264 5.35 -7.53 -3.84
N PRO A 265 5.14 -7.37 -5.16
CA PRO A 265 6.11 -6.71 -6.02
C PRO A 265 6.23 -5.20 -5.75
N ASP A 266 5.28 -4.59 -5.06
CA ASP A 266 5.24 -3.14 -4.87
C ASP A 266 6.03 -2.71 -3.60
N ALA A 267 6.43 -3.67 -2.75
CA ALA A 267 7.24 -3.41 -1.57
C ALA A 267 8.70 -3.11 -1.95
N GLY A 268 9.17 -1.93 -1.57
CA GLY A 268 10.56 -1.50 -1.74
C GLY A 268 11.42 -1.68 -0.51
N TYR A 269 12.57 -1.01 -0.51
CA TYR A 269 13.57 -1.09 0.56
C TYR A 269 14.04 0.28 1.04
N SER A 270 13.93 0.53 2.33
CA SER A 270 14.59 1.63 3.03
C SER A 270 15.90 1.15 3.64
N GLY A 271 17.00 1.88 3.43
CA GLY A 271 18.28 1.61 4.11
C GLY A 271 18.22 1.74 5.63
N HIS A 272 17.26 2.51 6.15
CA HIS A 272 17.05 2.72 7.59
C HIS A 272 15.99 1.80 8.17
N LYS A 273 14.84 1.67 7.50
CA LYS A 273 13.64 0.98 8.04
C LYS A 273 13.50 -0.48 7.54
N GLY A 274 14.17 -0.83 6.44
CA GLY A 274 14.15 -2.14 5.80
C GLY A 274 13.10 -2.29 4.71
N GLN A 275 12.73 -3.53 4.39
CA GLN A 275 11.74 -3.86 3.35
C GLN A 275 10.31 -3.49 3.77
N GLY A 276 9.50 -3.03 2.82
CA GLY A 276 8.07 -2.80 3.00
C GLY A 276 7.59 -1.50 2.36
N TYR A 277 6.70 -0.83 3.09
CA TYR A 277 6.04 0.42 2.73
C TYR A 277 6.23 1.44 3.84
N GLN A 278 5.89 2.69 3.55
CA GLN A 278 5.65 3.70 4.57
C GLN A 278 4.27 4.31 4.36
N ALA A 279 3.55 4.51 5.44
CA ALA A 279 2.28 5.24 5.45
C ALA A 279 2.55 6.65 5.96
N GLN A 280 2.27 7.63 5.12
CA GLN A 280 2.26 9.05 5.42
C GLN A 280 0.90 9.39 6.01
N VAL A 281 0.86 9.83 7.26
CA VAL A 281 -0.37 10.11 7.99
C VAL A 281 -0.35 11.55 8.46
N MET A 282 -1.35 12.31 8.02
CA MET A 282 -1.58 13.66 8.51
C MET A 282 -2.82 13.68 9.39
N GLU A 283 -2.73 14.31 10.56
CA GLU A 283 -3.84 14.43 11.49
C GLU A 283 -3.93 15.80 12.14
N THR A 284 -5.14 16.21 12.53
CA THR A 284 -5.35 17.40 13.36
C THR A 284 -4.95 17.14 14.81
N TYR A 285 -4.58 18.19 15.52
CA TYR A 285 -4.31 18.10 16.95
C TYR A 285 -4.78 19.35 17.70
N CYS A 286 -5.07 19.18 19.00
CA CYS A 286 -5.41 20.25 19.91
C CYS A 286 -4.21 20.58 20.81
N ASP A 287 -3.77 21.83 20.80
CA ASP A 287 -2.64 22.33 21.59
C ASP A 287 -3.07 23.12 22.83
N SER A 288 -4.34 23.00 23.25
CA SER A 288 -4.83 23.61 24.47
C SER A 288 -4.20 22.95 25.72
N ASP A 289 -3.73 23.77 26.66
CA ASP A 289 -3.27 23.29 27.97
C ASP A 289 -4.41 22.77 28.86
N ASP A 290 -5.68 23.04 28.51
CA ASP A 290 -6.85 22.59 29.25
C ASP A 290 -7.22 21.14 28.88
N GLU A 291 -7.06 20.22 29.84
CA GLU A 291 -7.38 18.81 29.69
C GLU A 291 -8.85 18.56 29.34
N SER A 292 -9.77 19.39 29.83
CA SER A 292 -11.20 19.26 29.56
C SER A 292 -11.56 19.63 28.12
N ILE A 293 -10.83 20.57 27.51
CA ILE A 293 -10.96 20.92 26.10
C ILE A 293 -10.39 19.79 25.25
N ARG A 294 -9.18 19.31 25.59
CA ARG A 294 -8.53 18.20 24.88
C ARG A 294 -9.38 16.93 24.87
N ALA A 295 -9.99 16.57 26.00
CA ALA A 295 -10.83 15.36 26.10
C ALA A 295 -12.10 15.40 25.25
N LYS A 296 -12.56 16.60 24.86
CA LYS A 296 -13.77 16.79 24.03
C LYS A 296 -13.45 17.12 22.58
N THR A 297 -12.21 17.49 22.28
CA THR A 297 -11.80 17.87 20.93
C THR A 297 -11.61 16.61 20.09
N LEU A 298 -12.31 16.54 18.97
CA LEU A 298 -12.15 15.46 18.00
C LEU A 298 -10.95 15.77 17.10
N ASN A 299 -9.94 14.91 17.14
CA ASN A 299 -8.85 14.92 16.18
C ASN A 299 -9.15 13.93 15.06
N LEU A 300 -8.88 14.32 13.82
CA LEU A 300 -9.12 13.50 12.64
C LEU A 300 -7.84 13.30 11.86
N ILE A 301 -7.67 12.07 11.36
CA ILE A 301 -6.71 11.81 10.28
C ILE A 301 -7.29 12.44 9.03
N THR A 302 -6.59 13.42 8.47
CA THR A 302 -7.03 14.19 7.31
C THR A 302 -6.45 13.62 6.02
N HIS A 303 -5.30 12.96 6.06
CA HIS A 303 -4.65 12.39 4.88
C HIS A 303 -3.92 11.09 5.25
N VAL A 304 -4.05 10.09 4.37
CA VAL A 304 -3.27 8.85 4.41
C VAL A 304 -2.79 8.53 3.00
N ALA A 305 -1.48 8.33 2.85
CA ALA A 305 -0.89 7.80 1.63
C ALA A 305 0.07 6.67 1.95
N VAL A 306 -0.08 5.53 1.27
CA VAL A 306 0.84 4.39 1.40
C VAL A 306 1.74 4.36 0.19
N GLU A 307 3.04 4.35 0.43
CA GLU A 307 4.06 4.39 -0.61
C GLU A 307 5.17 3.38 -0.33
N SER A 308 5.93 3.05 -1.36
CA SER A 308 7.05 2.12 -1.25
C SER A 308 8.11 2.66 -0.29
N ALA A 309 8.70 1.79 0.55
CA ALA A 309 9.72 2.22 1.53
C ALA A 309 11.00 2.80 0.92
N CYS A 310 11.18 2.73 -0.40
CA CYS A 310 12.29 3.37 -1.09
C CYS A 310 12.10 4.89 -1.27
N ILE A 311 10.87 5.39 -1.13
CA ILE A 311 10.55 6.81 -1.29
C ILE A 311 10.98 7.56 -0.03
N GLY A 312 11.51 8.77 -0.20
CA GLY A 312 11.92 9.61 0.91
C GLY A 312 10.77 10.46 1.44
N ASP A 313 10.71 10.66 2.75
CA ASP A 313 9.69 11.50 3.44
C ASP A 313 9.63 12.94 2.88
N VAL A 314 10.74 13.46 2.35
CA VAL A 314 10.81 14.77 1.67
C VAL A 314 9.81 14.90 0.51
N HIS A 315 9.38 13.80 -0.11
CA HIS A 315 8.44 13.83 -1.24
C HIS A 315 6.97 13.74 -0.83
N ALA A 316 6.67 13.52 0.46
CA ALA A 316 5.32 13.28 0.95
C ALA A 316 4.55 14.57 1.34
N LEU A 317 5.27 15.62 1.73
CA LEU A 317 4.65 16.84 2.28
C LEU A 317 3.71 17.53 1.28
N ILE A 318 4.19 17.81 0.07
CA ILE A 318 3.39 18.56 -0.92
C ILE A 318 2.14 17.76 -1.38
N PRO A 319 2.23 16.46 -1.71
CA PRO A 319 1.04 15.66 -2.00
C PRO A 319 0.00 15.65 -0.86
N ALA A 320 0.43 15.66 0.40
CA ALA A 320 -0.49 15.73 1.54
C ALA A 320 -1.21 17.10 1.63
N LEU A 321 -0.48 18.19 1.36
CA LEU A 321 -1.05 19.54 1.30
C LEU A 321 -2.01 19.71 0.12
N ASP A 322 -1.66 19.22 -1.08
CA ASP A 322 -2.52 19.28 -2.26
C ASP A 322 -3.83 18.52 -1.98
N SER A 323 -3.72 17.29 -1.45
CA SER A 323 -4.86 16.45 -1.12
C SER A 323 -5.81 17.09 -0.11
N THR A 324 -5.28 17.75 0.93
CA THR A 324 -6.14 18.41 1.94
C THR A 324 -6.70 19.72 1.45
N LYS A 325 -5.97 20.47 0.62
CA LYS A 325 -6.45 21.68 -0.03
C LYS A 325 -7.63 21.42 -0.95
N GLU A 326 -7.56 20.37 -1.77
CA GLU A 326 -8.67 19.96 -2.64
C GLU A 326 -9.96 19.62 -1.88
N ARG A 327 -9.82 19.18 -0.62
CA ARG A 327 -10.93 18.75 0.23
C ARG A 327 -11.36 19.79 1.28
N GLU A 328 -10.83 21.01 1.19
CA GLU A 328 -11.12 22.10 2.14
C GLU A 328 -10.72 21.77 3.59
N LEU A 329 -9.67 20.95 3.77
CA LEU A 329 -9.10 20.52 5.06
C LEU A 329 -7.65 20.97 5.24
N ALA A 330 -7.18 21.93 4.45
CA ALA A 330 -5.78 22.39 4.51
C ALA A 330 -5.46 23.05 5.87
N PRO A 331 -4.27 22.80 6.42
CA PRO A 331 -3.80 23.49 7.62
C PRO A 331 -3.30 24.90 7.30
N THR A 332 -3.20 25.73 8.34
CA THR A 332 -2.39 26.95 8.33
C THR A 332 -1.00 26.70 8.92
N GLU A 333 -0.89 25.72 9.83
CA GLU A 333 0.35 25.31 10.49
C GLU A 333 0.49 23.78 10.41
N LEU A 334 1.63 23.30 9.90
CA LEU A 334 1.95 21.89 9.79
C LEU A 334 3.23 21.56 10.57
N LEU A 335 3.11 20.73 11.60
CA LEU A 335 4.26 20.14 12.30
C LEU A 335 4.75 18.90 11.55
N ALA A 336 6.06 18.81 11.31
CA ALA A 336 6.65 17.62 10.73
C ALA A 336 8.08 17.40 11.20
N ASP A 337 8.58 16.18 11.04
CA ASP A 337 9.98 15.87 11.29
C ASP A 337 10.91 16.62 10.32
N SER A 338 12.19 16.73 10.70
CA SER A 338 13.20 17.47 9.94
C SER A 338 13.39 16.98 8.50
N LEU A 339 13.07 15.70 8.22
CA LEU A 339 13.12 15.14 6.86
C LEU A 339 12.10 15.73 5.90
N TYR A 340 11.01 16.33 6.40
CA TYR A 340 9.99 16.98 5.58
C TYR A 340 10.33 18.45 5.29
N GLY A 341 11.15 19.08 6.14
CA GLY A 341 11.46 20.52 6.11
C GLY A 341 12.59 20.92 5.18
N SER A 342 12.62 20.41 3.95
CA SER A 342 13.55 20.92 2.94
C SER A 342 13.19 22.35 2.53
N ASP A 343 14.17 23.14 2.09
CA ASP A 343 13.93 24.53 1.65
C ASP A 343 12.85 24.59 0.55
N ASP A 344 12.90 23.69 -0.43
CA ASP A 344 11.89 23.57 -1.50
C ASP A 344 10.48 23.26 -0.96
N ASN A 345 10.37 22.36 0.02
CA ASN A 345 9.08 22.05 0.64
C ASN A 345 8.52 23.25 1.41
N CYS A 346 9.36 23.93 2.18
CA CYS A 346 8.96 25.10 2.96
C CYS A 346 8.54 26.27 2.07
N GLU A 347 9.25 26.52 0.96
CA GLU A 347 8.87 27.55 -0.01
C GLU A 347 7.53 27.24 -0.68
N ARG A 348 7.36 26.01 -1.18
CA ARG A 348 6.10 25.59 -1.84
C ARG A 348 4.93 25.56 -0.88
N ALA A 349 5.11 25.10 0.37
CA ALA A 349 4.06 25.13 1.38
C ALA A 349 3.63 26.56 1.71
N ARG A 350 4.57 27.51 1.75
CA ARG A 350 4.28 28.94 1.95
C ARG A 350 3.47 29.52 0.80
N GLU A 351 3.74 29.15 -0.45
CA GLU A 351 2.89 29.52 -1.61
C GLU A 351 1.46 28.97 -1.48
N MET A 352 1.28 27.85 -0.78
CA MET A 352 -0.02 27.27 -0.47
C MET A 352 -0.69 27.89 0.76
N GLY A 353 -0.02 28.81 1.47
CA GLY A 353 -0.51 29.46 2.68
C GLY A 353 -0.31 28.66 3.97
N VAL A 354 0.61 27.70 3.97
CA VAL A 354 0.90 26.81 5.10
C VAL A 354 2.27 27.13 5.66
N ASP A 355 2.34 27.34 6.98
CA ASP A 355 3.61 27.43 7.70
C ASP A 355 4.05 26.05 8.16
N VAL A 356 5.23 25.61 7.70
CA VAL A 356 5.76 24.28 8.02
C VAL A 356 6.81 24.43 9.11
N ILE A 357 6.53 23.83 10.27
CA ILE A 357 7.40 23.89 11.43
C ILE A 357 8.12 22.54 11.56
N THR A 358 9.41 22.54 11.21
CA THR A 358 10.28 21.37 11.34
C THR A 358 11.53 21.70 12.16
N PRO A 359 12.07 20.76 12.96
CA PRO A 359 13.38 20.91 13.56
C PRO A 359 14.49 21.10 12.52
N ALA A 360 15.54 21.84 12.86
CA ALA A 360 16.70 22.01 12.00
C ALA A 360 17.39 20.66 11.73
N MET A 361 17.81 20.44 10.48
CA MET A 361 18.51 19.23 10.07
C MET A 361 19.94 19.17 10.64
N GLY A 362 20.30 18.00 11.16
CA GLY A 362 21.65 17.67 11.65
C GLY A 362 21.72 17.51 13.16
N THR A 363 22.49 16.52 13.63
CA THR A 363 22.85 16.42 15.05
C THR A 363 23.82 17.58 15.36
N PRO A 364 23.56 18.43 16.37
CA PRO A 364 24.55 19.42 16.78
C PRO A 364 25.79 18.65 17.23
N LYS A 365 26.89 18.79 16.51
CA LYS A 365 28.19 18.30 17.00
C LYS A 365 28.55 19.18 18.19
N GLU A 366 29.06 18.58 19.27
CA GLU A 366 29.56 19.33 20.42
C GLU A 366 30.50 20.46 19.93
N ASN A 367 30.27 21.68 20.39
CA ASN A 367 30.97 22.92 20.01
C ASN A 367 30.73 23.48 18.59
N THR A 368 29.59 23.21 17.96
CA THR A 368 29.16 23.93 16.74
C THR A 368 27.79 24.55 16.91
N LEU A 369 27.66 25.84 16.59
CA LEU A 369 26.37 26.53 16.51
C LEU A 369 25.55 25.89 15.38
N SER A 370 24.33 25.50 15.70
CA SER A 370 23.31 25.01 14.78
C SER A 370 22.51 26.17 14.21
N LEU A 371 21.82 25.98 13.09
CA LEU A 371 20.93 27.02 12.52
C LEU A 371 19.82 27.44 13.50
N SER A 372 19.39 26.55 14.39
CA SER A 372 18.44 26.83 15.47
C SER A 372 18.95 27.81 16.54
N ASP A 373 20.26 28.07 16.59
CA ASP A 373 20.86 29.00 17.56
C ASP A 373 20.80 30.47 17.09
N PHE A 374 20.32 30.72 15.86
CA PHE A 374 20.21 32.07 15.28
C PHE A 374 18.74 32.46 15.08
N GLN A 375 18.32 33.59 15.64
CA GLN A 375 17.03 34.20 15.33
C GLN A 375 17.11 34.90 13.97
N GLN A 376 16.38 34.42 12.97
CA GLN A 376 16.23 35.15 11.71
C GLN A 376 15.25 36.32 11.88
N SER A 377 15.70 37.54 11.54
CA SER A 377 14.84 38.71 11.40
C SER A 377 14.31 38.82 9.96
N GLU A 378 13.16 39.48 9.75
CA GLU A 378 12.59 39.74 8.40
C GLU A 378 13.52 40.49 7.43
N LYS A 379 14.69 40.96 7.87
CA LYS A 379 15.70 41.63 7.04
C LYS A 379 16.93 40.76 6.72
N GLY A 380 16.89 39.46 7.01
CA GLY A 380 18.05 38.57 6.91
C GLY A 380 18.95 38.65 8.15
N ILE A 381 19.98 37.80 8.16
CA ILE A 381 20.91 37.56 9.28
C ILE A 381 21.58 38.85 9.75
#